data_AF-A0A8J7RLY5-F1
#
_entry.id   AF-A0A8J7RLY5-F1
#
_cell.length_a   1.000
_cell.length_b   1.000
_cell.length_c   1.000
_cell.angle_alpha   90.00
_cell.angle_beta   90.00
_cell.angle_gamma   90.00
#
_symmetry.space_group_name_H-M   'P 1'
#
loop_
_entity.id
_entity.type
_entity.pdbx_description
1 polymer ?
#
loop_
_entity_poly.entity_id
_entity_poly.type
_entity_poly.pdbx_seq_one_letter_code
_entity_poly.pdbx_strand_id
1 'polypeptide(L)'
;MTSSDQPGSPILRRVIVLAVIILVVVCAYVAGWYYLAEQMETAVNRSLRDIRRAGGQADCVEQDVRGFPFRIGLFCERVTYANPAGDIRVEAGAFRSAAQIYQPRTVIGEVEGPLQADLPGLVPLSADWELMHASARLAEPMPSALSVEGRDVAVREGSDGAQLFTSENMQLHLRTNEGDVDLAARFAGLRLTALGATGETPPFQAVANLTVFDGVALAVSPEAISLGYKTEIRTMTLSFGPDAEISLSGPLAVDPSGLIDAKLTLTARRPDAIARVLTALFPDQRREIEMASSGLMMLGNAPSLPLTISKGRASIAFITLGDIPPLRP
;
A
#
# COMPACT_ATOMS: atom_id res chain seq x y z
N MET A 1 53.99 37.01 55.98
CA MET A 1 54.01 36.46 54.60
C MET A 1 53.87 34.96 54.70
N THR A 2 52.76 34.39 54.23
CA THR A 2 52.71 33.04 53.64
C THR A 2 51.35 32.91 52.96
N SER A 3 51.34 33.22 51.65
CA SER A 3 50.21 32.99 50.77
C SER A 3 50.11 31.48 50.53
N SER A 4 49.00 30.88 50.97
CA SER A 4 48.65 29.49 50.72
C SER A 4 48.19 29.32 49.29
N ASP A 5 49.09 28.89 48.41
CA ASP A 5 48.78 28.50 47.04
C ASP A 5 48.63 26.98 47.01
N GLN A 6 47.39 26.48 47.17
CA GLN A 6 47.11 25.06 46.98
C GLN A 6 47.07 24.78 45.48
N PRO A 7 47.93 23.90 44.94
CA PRO A 7 47.84 23.50 43.54
C PRO A 7 46.52 22.75 43.34
N GLY A 8 45.61 23.33 42.56
CA GLY A 8 44.33 22.71 42.22
C GLY A 8 44.55 21.28 41.73
N SER A 9 43.88 20.32 42.38
CA SER A 9 44.07 18.88 42.14
C SER A 9 43.99 18.56 40.64
N PRO A 10 44.98 17.84 40.05
CA PRO A 10 44.99 17.50 38.63
C PRO A 10 43.76 16.71 38.19
N ILE A 11 43.07 16.06 39.15
CA ILE A 11 41.81 15.35 38.94
C ILE A 11 40.68 16.34 38.64
N LEU A 12 40.59 17.45 39.37
CA LEU A 12 39.55 18.47 39.17
C LEU A 12 39.68 19.13 37.79
N ARG A 13 40.92 19.43 37.34
CA ARG A 13 41.17 19.97 36.00
C ARG A 13 40.75 18.99 34.90
N ARG A 14 41.01 17.69 35.07
CA ARG A 14 40.58 16.64 34.11
C ARG A 14 39.06 16.49 34.08
N VAL A 15 38.39 16.55 35.23
CA VAL A 15 36.92 16.52 35.32
C VAL A 15 36.29 17.74 34.65
N ILE A 16 36.84 18.94 34.86
CA ILE A 16 36.35 20.17 34.19
C ILE A 16 36.57 20.08 32.68
N VAL A 17 37.74 19.63 32.23
CA VAL A 17 38.00 19.44 30.78
C VAL A 17 37.02 18.42 30.19
N LEU A 18 36.78 17.30 30.87
CA LEU A 18 35.79 16.30 30.44
C LEU A 18 34.38 16.90 30.39
N ALA A 19 33.97 17.67 31.42
CA ALA A 19 32.67 18.33 31.46
C ALA A 19 32.50 19.36 30.32
N VAL A 20 33.54 20.14 30.01
CA VAL A 20 33.54 21.07 28.87
C VAL A 20 33.46 20.31 27.55
N ILE A 21 34.21 19.22 27.39
CA ILE A 21 34.13 18.38 26.18
C ILE A 21 32.72 17.81 26.01
N ILE A 22 32.14 17.25 27.08
CA ILE A 22 30.76 16.73 27.07
C ILE A 22 29.79 17.84 26.69
N LEU A 23 29.92 19.04 27.29
CA LEU A 23 29.08 20.18 26.97
C LEU A 23 29.18 20.57 25.49
N VAL A 24 30.40 20.65 24.93
CA VAL A 24 30.62 20.97 23.52
C VAL A 24 29.99 19.91 22.62
N VAL A 25 30.16 18.62 22.94
CA VAL A 25 29.54 17.52 22.17
C VAL A 25 28.02 17.59 22.22
N VAL A 26 27.43 17.87 23.39
CA VAL A 26 25.98 18.04 23.55
C VAL A 26 25.49 19.24 22.75
N CYS A 27 26.16 20.40 22.84
CA CYS A 27 25.80 21.59 22.07
C CYS A 27 25.92 21.35 20.55
N ALA A 28 26.99 20.70 20.09
CA ALA A 28 27.18 20.34 18.69
C ALA A 28 26.10 19.37 18.20
N TYR A 29 25.71 18.39 19.02
CA TYR A 29 24.64 17.45 18.71
C TYR A 29 23.28 18.15 18.62
N VAL A 30 22.95 19.02 19.58
CA VAL A 30 21.72 19.82 19.56
C VAL A 30 21.67 20.69 18.30
N ALA A 31 22.74 21.43 18.02
CA ALA A 31 22.83 22.26 16.81
C ALA A 31 22.71 21.42 15.53
N GLY A 32 23.37 20.26 15.47
CA GLY A 32 23.28 19.34 14.34
C GLY A 32 21.87 18.79 14.13
N TRP A 33 21.13 18.50 15.21
CA TRP A 33 19.74 18.03 15.11
C TRP A 33 18.83 19.11 14.51
N TYR A 34 18.90 20.34 15.02
CA TYR A 34 18.07 21.45 14.50
C TYR A 34 18.42 21.82 13.05
N TYR A 35 19.71 21.73 12.68
CA TYR A 35 20.13 21.89 11.28
C TYR A 35 19.50 20.82 10.35
N LEU A 36 19.45 19.56 10.80
CA LEU A 36 18.79 18.49 10.03
C LEU A 36 17.27 18.70 9.94
N ALA A 37 16.63 19.21 11.00
CA ALA A 37 15.21 19.56 11.00
C ALA A 37 14.89 20.62 9.93
N GLU A 38 15.65 21.71 9.88
CA GLU A 38 15.49 22.78 8.89
C GLU A 38 15.73 22.28 7.44
N GLN A 39 16.71 21.39 7.25
CA GLN A 39 16.96 20.78 5.95
C GLN A 39 15.80 19.90 5.49
N MET A 40 15.15 19.18 6.42
CA MET A 40 13.96 18.36 6.13
C MET A 40 12.79 19.25 5.69
N GLU A 41 12.51 20.33 6.42
CA GLU A 41 11.47 21.30 6.05
C GLU A 41 11.72 21.90 4.66
N THR A 42 12.98 22.26 4.38
CA THR A 42 13.38 22.81 3.08
C THR A 42 13.17 21.80 1.94
N ALA A 43 13.51 20.52 2.18
CA ALA A 43 13.33 19.44 1.22
C ALA A 43 11.84 19.17 0.95
N VAL A 44 11.02 19.06 1.99
CA VAL A 44 9.56 18.88 1.87
C VAL A 44 8.94 20.03 1.09
N ASN A 45 9.27 21.27 1.47
CA ASN A 45 8.78 22.46 0.76
C ASN A 45 9.22 22.52 -0.71
N ARG A 46 10.40 21.98 -1.04
CA ARG A 46 10.85 21.85 -2.43
C ARG A 46 9.97 20.84 -3.18
N SER A 47 9.74 19.65 -2.62
CA SER A 47 8.87 18.64 -3.23
C SER A 47 7.43 19.15 -3.43
N LEU A 48 6.85 19.85 -2.45
CA LEU A 48 5.51 20.45 -2.58
C LEU A 48 5.45 21.52 -3.68
N ARG A 49 6.56 22.25 -3.93
CA ARG A 49 6.64 23.19 -5.05
C ARG A 49 6.77 22.48 -6.40
N ASP A 50 7.49 21.38 -6.45
CA ASP A 50 7.65 20.61 -7.68
C ASP A 50 6.33 19.93 -8.10
N ILE A 51 5.54 19.44 -7.12
CA ILE A 51 4.16 18.98 -7.35
C ILE A 51 3.29 20.11 -7.92
N ARG A 52 3.40 21.33 -7.36
CA ARG A 52 2.71 22.54 -7.87
C ARG A 52 3.09 22.89 -9.30
N ARG A 53 4.37 22.76 -9.66
CA ARG A 53 4.83 22.97 -11.03
C ARG A 53 4.30 21.91 -11.99
N ALA A 54 4.12 20.67 -11.52
CA ALA A 54 3.53 19.58 -12.28
C ALA A 54 1.98 19.63 -12.35
N GLY A 55 1.34 20.65 -11.75
CA GLY A 55 -0.11 20.88 -11.81
C GLY A 55 -0.92 20.34 -10.61
N GLY A 56 -0.27 19.65 -9.67
CA GLY A 56 -0.89 19.21 -8.42
C GLY A 56 -0.74 20.23 -7.29
N GLN A 57 -1.65 20.28 -6.34
CA GLN A 57 -1.60 21.14 -5.16
C GLN A 57 -1.57 20.23 -3.94
N ALA A 58 -0.38 20.00 -3.41
CA ALA A 58 -0.20 19.25 -2.17
C ALA A 58 0.08 20.23 -1.01
N ASP A 59 -0.54 19.98 0.13
CA ASP A 59 -0.32 20.76 1.35
C ASP A 59 -0.22 19.85 2.59
N CYS A 60 0.67 20.23 3.50
CA CYS A 60 0.85 19.64 4.82
C CYS A 60 0.53 20.75 5.82
N VAL A 61 -0.71 20.74 6.32
CA VAL A 61 -1.22 21.84 7.13
C VAL A 61 -0.64 21.76 8.54
N GLU A 62 -0.20 22.91 9.03
CA GLU A 62 0.54 23.04 10.30
C GLU A 62 1.76 22.12 10.35
N GLN A 63 2.57 22.19 9.29
CA GLN A 63 3.83 21.45 9.17
C GLN A 63 4.76 21.73 10.36
N ASP A 64 5.21 20.67 11.02
CA ASP A 64 6.19 20.75 12.11
C ASP A 64 7.16 19.55 12.08
N VAL A 65 8.43 19.79 12.38
CA VAL A 65 9.46 18.73 12.44
C VAL A 65 9.85 18.45 13.88
N ARG A 66 9.59 17.22 14.34
CA ARG A 66 9.81 16.80 15.73
C ARG A 66 10.65 15.52 15.80
N GLY A 67 11.05 15.13 17.01
CA GLY A 67 11.68 13.82 17.28
C GLY A 67 12.99 13.86 18.07
N PHE A 68 13.44 15.03 18.52
CA PHE A 68 14.64 15.16 19.33
C PHE A 68 14.59 14.23 20.56
N PRO A 69 15.71 13.58 20.93
CA PRO A 69 17.01 13.61 20.27
C PRO A 69 17.18 12.56 19.16
N PHE A 70 16.50 11.42 19.24
CA PHE A 70 16.91 10.23 18.46
C PHE A 70 16.18 10.04 17.13
N ARG A 71 15.17 10.86 16.85
CA ARG A 71 14.32 10.75 15.66
C ARG A 71 14.19 12.10 14.97
N ILE A 72 13.79 12.04 13.71
CA ILE A 72 13.40 13.21 12.93
C ILE A 72 12.16 12.82 12.12
N GLY A 73 11.14 13.64 12.14
CA GLY A 73 9.84 13.29 11.61
C GLY A 73 9.02 14.51 11.26
N LEU A 74 8.28 14.43 10.15
CA LEU A 74 7.32 15.43 9.71
C LEU A 74 5.95 15.14 10.32
N PHE A 75 5.31 16.16 10.89
CA PHE A 75 3.98 16.12 11.44
C PHE A 75 3.12 17.16 10.72
N CYS A 76 1.94 16.76 10.28
CA CYS A 76 0.91 17.63 9.71
C CYS A 76 -0.39 17.36 10.48
N GLU A 77 -1.18 18.40 10.76
CA GLU A 77 -2.55 18.20 11.28
C GLU A 77 -3.50 17.67 10.21
N ARG A 78 -3.20 17.95 8.94
CA ARG A 78 -3.97 17.49 7.79
C ARG A 78 -3.11 17.43 6.55
N VAL A 79 -3.39 16.48 5.68
CA VAL A 79 -2.76 16.37 4.36
C VAL A 79 -3.79 16.52 3.27
N THR A 80 -3.48 17.35 2.28
CA THR A 80 -4.39 17.59 1.14
C THR A 80 -3.62 17.47 -0.16
N TYR A 81 -4.30 16.96 -1.18
CA TYR A 81 -3.82 16.91 -2.55
C TYR A 81 -4.97 17.25 -3.49
N ALA A 82 -4.75 18.15 -4.44
CA ALA A 82 -5.72 18.46 -5.48
C ALA A 82 -5.03 18.58 -6.84
N ASN A 83 -5.55 17.95 -7.87
CA ASN A 83 -5.11 18.18 -9.25
C ASN A 83 -6.30 18.67 -10.07
N PRO A 84 -6.42 20.00 -10.30
CA PRO A 84 -7.53 20.57 -11.05
C PRO A 84 -7.60 20.09 -12.50
N ALA A 85 -6.47 19.68 -13.11
CA ALA A 85 -6.48 19.21 -14.50
C ALA A 85 -7.10 17.82 -14.64
N GLY A 86 -7.14 17.04 -13.56
CA GLY A 86 -7.71 15.69 -13.53
C GLY A 86 -8.94 15.56 -12.65
N ASP A 87 -9.50 16.66 -12.13
CA ASP A 87 -10.62 16.65 -11.17
C ASP A 87 -10.38 15.71 -9.97
N ILE A 88 -9.13 15.64 -9.49
CA ILE A 88 -8.74 14.83 -8.34
C ILE A 88 -8.66 15.71 -7.11
N ARG A 89 -9.30 15.31 -6.01
CA ARG A 89 -9.13 15.91 -4.69
C ARG A 89 -9.05 14.81 -3.64
N VAL A 90 -8.01 14.83 -2.83
CA VAL A 90 -7.79 13.88 -1.73
C VAL A 90 -7.42 14.67 -0.49
N GLU A 91 -8.08 14.35 0.63
CA GLU A 91 -7.83 14.96 1.93
C GLU A 91 -7.83 13.87 2.99
N ALA A 92 -6.89 13.90 3.93
CA ALA A 92 -6.87 12.99 5.06
C ALA A 92 -6.47 13.74 6.34
N GLY A 93 -6.68 13.10 7.48
CA GLY A 93 -6.39 13.65 8.80
C GLY A 93 -4.89 13.84 9.08
N ALA A 94 -4.53 13.80 10.36
CA ALA A 94 -3.16 14.05 10.78
C ALA A 94 -2.20 13.03 10.16
N PHE A 95 -1.06 13.52 9.68
CA PHE A 95 0.02 12.70 9.17
C PHE A 95 1.23 12.83 10.08
N ARG A 96 1.83 11.70 10.44
CA ARG A 96 3.02 11.66 11.28
C ARG A 96 4.04 10.75 10.65
N SER A 97 5.28 11.19 10.57
CA SER A 97 6.38 10.37 10.09
C SER A 97 7.53 10.37 11.09
N ALA A 98 8.38 9.36 11.03
CA ALA A 98 9.59 9.27 11.83
C ALA A 98 10.66 8.44 11.10
N ALA A 99 11.87 8.95 11.12
CA ALA A 99 13.10 8.24 10.80
C ALA A 99 14.05 8.31 12.00
N GLN A 100 14.83 7.24 12.21
CA GLN A 100 15.84 7.21 13.27
C GLN A 100 17.12 7.87 12.75
N ILE A 101 17.79 8.69 13.54
CA ILE A 101 19.02 9.39 13.09
C ILE A 101 20.13 8.42 12.70
N TYR A 102 20.20 7.27 13.38
CA TYR A 102 21.16 6.20 13.10
C TYR A 102 20.67 5.22 12.01
N GLN A 103 19.44 5.37 11.51
CA GLN A 103 18.88 4.61 10.38
C GLN A 103 17.96 5.49 9.51
N PRO A 104 18.49 6.55 8.86
CA PRO A 104 17.66 7.56 8.19
C PRO A 104 16.94 7.05 6.93
N ARG A 105 17.38 5.90 6.40
CA ARG A 105 16.74 5.26 5.23
C ARG A 105 15.47 4.49 5.58
N THR A 106 15.19 4.26 6.86
CA THR A 106 13.95 3.60 7.28
C THR A 106 13.00 4.69 7.79
N VAL A 107 11.94 4.93 7.05
CA VAL A 107 10.90 5.91 7.39
C VAL A 107 9.64 5.15 7.74
N ILE A 108 9.02 5.52 8.86
CA ILE A 108 7.70 5.05 9.25
C ILE A 108 6.76 6.25 9.15
N GLY A 109 5.57 6.05 8.58
CA GLY A 109 4.50 7.02 8.48
C GLY A 109 3.23 6.47 9.10
N GLU A 110 2.39 7.33 9.63
CA GLU A 110 1.05 7.04 10.12
C GLU A 110 0.13 8.14 9.63
N VAL A 111 -1.07 7.76 9.18
CA VAL A 111 -2.08 8.70 8.72
C VAL A 111 -3.38 8.40 9.44
N GLU A 112 -4.05 9.45 9.92
CA GLU A 112 -5.36 9.35 10.56
C GLU A 112 -6.49 9.53 9.54
N GLY A 113 -7.56 8.77 9.74
CA GLY A 113 -8.80 8.93 8.99
C GLY A 113 -9.62 10.13 9.49
N PRO A 114 -10.68 10.50 8.75
CA PRO A 114 -11.08 9.90 7.49
C PRO A 114 -10.26 10.47 6.32
N LEU A 115 -10.05 9.66 5.29
CA LEU A 115 -9.60 10.09 3.97
C LEU A 115 -10.81 10.29 3.06
N GLN A 116 -10.95 11.49 2.52
CA GLN A 116 -11.95 11.85 1.53
C GLN A 116 -11.28 11.95 0.17
N ALA A 117 -11.83 11.29 -0.84
CA ALA A 117 -11.30 11.28 -2.20
C ALA A 117 -12.40 11.51 -3.23
N ASP A 118 -12.29 12.59 -3.98
CA ASP A 118 -13.01 12.83 -5.23
C ASP A 118 -12.07 12.49 -6.40
N LEU A 119 -12.49 11.51 -7.21
CA LEU A 119 -11.72 11.02 -8.34
C LEU A 119 -12.61 11.03 -9.59
N PRO A 120 -12.03 11.34 -10.77
CA PRO A 120 -12.80 11.41 -12.01
C PRO A 120 -13.40 10.04 -12.35
N GLY A 121 -14.70 10.04 -12.64
CA GLY A 121 -15.43 8.82 -13.03
C GLY A 121 -15.84 7.92 -11.86
N LEU A 122 -15.56 8.29 -10.61
CA LEU A 122 -16.02 7.60 -9.41
C LEU A 122 -16.95 8.50 -8.61
N VAL A 123 -17.80 7.88 -7.79
CA VAL A 123 -18.53 8.61 -6.75
C VAL A 123 -17.53 9.08 -5.67
N PRO A 124 -17.80 10.20 -4.97
CA PRO A 124 -16.95 10.62 -3.85
C PRO A 124 -16.75 9.45 -2.88
N LEU A 125 -15.53 9.26 -2.37
CA LEU A 125 -15.20 8.16 -1.46
C LEU A 125 -14.78 8.72 -0.10
N SER A 126 -15.23 8.08 0.98
CA SER A 126 -14.71 8.28 2.33
C SER A 126 -14.16 6.96 2.86
N ALA A 127 -12.89 6.95 3.23
CA ALA A 127 -12.22 5.81 3.86
C ALA A 127 -11.87 6.16 5.30
N ASP A 128 -12.17 5.28 6.23
CA ASP A 128 -11.84 5.43 7.65
C ASP A 128 -11.19 4.15 8.18
N TRP A 129 -10.40 4.26 9.24
CA TRP A 129 -9.64 3.15 9.81
C TRP A 129 -9.28 3.42 11.27
N GLU A 130 -9.07 2.36 12.06
CA GLU A 130 -8.57 2.50 13.43
C GLU A 130 -7.06 2.85 13.43
N LEU A 131 -6.29 2.20 12.57
CA LEU A 131 -4.85 2.41 12.43
C LEU A 131 -4.44 2.23 10.98
N MET A 132 -3.64 3.16 10.46
CA MET A 132 -2.97 3.02 9.17
C MET A 132 -1.53 3.49 9.26
N HIS A 133 -0.61 2.53 9.24
CA HIS A 133 0.82 2.80 9.25
C HIS A 133 1.50 2.30 7.98
N ALA A 134 2.53 3.01 7.57
CA ALA A 134 3.36 2.70 6.45
C ALA A 134 4.83 2.66 6.91
N SER A 135 5.63 1.79 6.32
CA SER A 135 7.08 1.82 6.49
C SER A 135 7.77 1.66 5.15
N ALA A 136 8.82 2.43 4.92
CA ALA A 136 9.58 2.43 3.69
C ALA A 136 11.08 2.34 3.99
N ARG A 137 11.78 1.52 3.21
CA ARG A 137 13.24 1.51 3.13
C ARG A 137 13.66 2.25 1.87
N LEU A 138 14.10 3.50 2.05
CA LEU A 138 14.51 4.38 0.96
C LEU A 138 15.77 3.85 0.28
N ALA A 139 15.69 3.81 -1.05
CA ALA A 139 16.77 3.49 -1.96
C ALA A 139 16.54 4.26 -3.27
N GLU A 140 17.55 4.31 -4.13
CA GLU A 140 17.45 4.87 -5.48
C GLU A 140 17.45 3.74 -6.50
N PRO A 141 16.64 3.83 -7.58
CA PRO A 141 15.77 4.96 -7.94
C PRO A 141 14.38 4.90 -7.27
N MET A 142 14.07 3.83 -6.53
CA MET A 142 12.83 3.67 -5.77
C MET A 142 13.10 2.95 -4.43
N PRO A 143 12.18 3.02 -3.45
CA PRO A 143 12.34 2.30 -2.18
C PRO A 143 12.55 0.79 -2.39
N SER A 144 13.49 0.20 -1.65
CA SER A 144 13.78 -1.24 -1.73
C SER A 144 12.73 -2.09 -1.03
N ALA A 145 12.00 -1.50 -0.09
CA ALA A 145 10.82 -2.08 0.52
C ALA A 145 9.80 -0.98 0.90
N LEU A 146 8.52 -1.27 0.74
CA LEU A 146 7.40 -0.47 1.24
C LEU A 146 6.39 -1.44 1.87
N SER A 147 5.85 -1.08 3.01
CA SER A 147 4.83 -1.84 3.73
C SER A 147 3.76 -0.89 4.19
N VAL A 148 2.49 -1.25 3.99
CA VAL A 148 1.34 -0.51 4.49
C VAL A 148 0.45 -1.50 5.21
N GLU A 149 0.08 -1.20 6.44
CA GLU A 149 -0.88 -2.03 7.18
C GLU A 149 -2.01 -1.15 7.71
N GLY A 150 -3.22 -1.65 7.57
CA GLY A 150 -4.46 -1.01 8.00
C GLY A 150 -5.25 -1.95 8.91
N ARG A 151 -5.93 -1.37 9.89
CA ARG A 151 -6.84 -2.07 10.80
C ARG A 151 -8.23 -1.45 10.75
N ASP A 152 -9.24 -2.30 10.71
CA ASP A 152 -10.66 -1.92 10.67
C ASP A 152 -10.94 -0.85 9.62
N VAL A 153 -10.46 -1.12 8.40
CA VAL A 153 -10.61 -0.23 7.25
C VAL A 153 -12.05 -0.32 6.74
N ALA A 154 -12.72 0.82 6.60
CA ALA A 154 -14.07 0.94 6.06
C ALA A 154 -14.09 2.00 4.96
N VAL A 155 -14.65 1.66 3.79
CA VAL A 155 -14.81 2.60 2.67
C VAL A 155 -16.28 2.75 2.34
N ARG A 156 -16.71 4.00 2.16
CA ARG A 156 -18.08 4.42 1.89
C ARG A 156 -18.14 5.37 0.71
N GLU A 157 -19.32 5.47 0.10
CA GLU A 157 -19.64 6.54 -0.84
C GLU A 157 -19.88 7.84 -0.07
N GLY A 158 -19.00 8.83 -0.22
CA GLY A 158 -19.02 10.08 0.54
C GLY A 158 -18.94 9.85 2.06
N SER A 159 -19.22 10.88 2.85
CA SER A 159 -19.23 10.80 4.32
C SER A 159 -20.39 9.96 4.87
N ASP A 160 -21.55 10.04 4.22
CA ASP A 160 -22.83 9.53 4.75
C ASP A 160 -23.52 8.52 3.83
N GLY A 161 -22.87 8.08 2.75
CA GLY A 161 -23.45 7.14 1.81
C GLY A 161 -23.22 5.67 2.18
N ALA A 162 -23.53 4.80 1.24
CA ALA A 162 -23.49 3.37 1.46
C ALA A 162 -22.05 2.89 1.73
N GLN A 163 -21.91 1.96 2.67
CA GLN A 163 -20.67 1.24 2.84
C GLN A 163 -20.39 0.42 1.57
N LEU A 164 -19.18 0.53 1.02
CA LEU A 164 -18.77 -0.15 -0.20
C LEU A 164 -18.01 -1.44 0.13
N PHE A 165 -17.04 -1.33 1.05
CA PHE A 165 -16.34 -2.49 1.62
C PHE A 165 -15.76 -2.21 3.00
N THR A 166 -15.48 -3.28 3.75
CA THR A 166 -14.70 -3.25 5.00
C THR A 166 -13.66 -4.35 5.04
N SER A 167 -12.58 -4.15 5.79
CA SER A 167 -11.52 -5.12 6.06
C SER A 167 -11.05 -4.99 7.51
N GLU A 168 -11.01 -6.09 8.26
CA GLU A 168 -10.49 -6.10 9.65
C GLU A 168 -8.98 -5.88 9.67
N ASN A 169 -8.27 -6.50 8.72
CA ASN A 169 -6.84 -6.26 8.52
C ASN A 169 -6.54 -6.11 7.04
N MET A 170 -5.69 -5.15 6.70
CA MET A 170 -5.13 -4.93 5.38
C MET A 170 -3.60 -4.89 5.52
N GLN A 171 -2.89 -5.60 4.66
CA GLN A 171 -1.43 -5.55 4.57
C GLN A 171 -1.04 -5.51 3.09
N LEU A 172 -0.20 -4.56 2.73
CA LEU A 172 0.37 -4.40 1.40
C LEU A 172 1.87 -4.29 1.56
N HIS A 173 2.61 -5.12 0.84
CA HIS A 173 4.06 -5.10 0.85
C HIS A 173 4.59 -5.03 -0.58
N LEU A 174 5.65 -4.26 -0.75
CA LEU A 174 6.43 -4.15 -1.96
C LEU A 174 7.89 -4.40 -1.58
N ARG A 175 8.60 -5.15 -2.40
CA ARG A 175 10.04 -5.35 -2.28
C ARG A 175 10.68 -5.38 -3.66
N THR A 176 11.80 -4.69 -3.83
CA THR A 176 12.61 -4.79 -5.05
C THR A 176 13.53 -6.01 -4.96
N ASN A 177 13.68 -6.75 -6.05
CA ASN A 177 14.58 -7.91 -6.15
C ASN A 177 15.28 -7.92 -7.51
N GLU A 178 16.57 -7.59 -7.56
CA GLU A 178 17.39 -7.64 -8.79
C GLU A 178 16.79 -6.93 -10.03
N GLY A 179 16.01 -5.85 -9.82
CA GLY A 179 15.33 -5.09 -10.88
C GLY A 179 13.83 -5.42 -11.01
N ASP A 180 13.41 -6.57 -10.51
CA ASP A 180 12.01 -6.96 -10.38
C ASP A 180 11.37 -6.32 -9.14
N VAL A 181 10.04 -6.31 -9.11
CA VAL A 181 9.25 -5.87 -7.96
C VAL A 181 8.33 -6.99 -7.51
N ASP A 182 8.55 -7.49 -6.30
CA ASP A 182 7.63 -8.39 -5.60
C ASP A 182 6.56 -7.56 -4.89
N LEU A 183 5.29 -7.90 -5.13
CA LEU A 183 4.14 -7.31 -4.46
C LEU A 183 3.39 -8.41 -3.71
N ALA A 184 3.04 -8.13 -2.45
CA ALA A 184 2.22 -8.99 -1.62
C ALA A 184 1.05 -8.17 -1.04
N ALA A 185 -0.15 -8.74 -1.07
CA ALA A 185 -1.33 -8.15 -0.46
C ALA A 185 -2.05 -9.21 0.37
N ARG A 186 -2.54 -8.81 1.54
CA ARG A 186 -3.35 -9.65 2.42
C ARG A 186 -4.47 -8.82 3.00
N PHE A 187 -5.68 -9.36 2.89
CA PHE A 187 -6.86 -8.80 3.50
C PHE A 187 -7.58 -9.89 4.30
N ALA A 188 -7.99 -9.55 5.52
CA ALA A 188 -8.74 -10.44 6.39
C ALA A 188 -10.06 -9.80 6.80
N GLY A 189 -11.12 -10.60 6.89
CA GLY A 189 -12.45 -10.12 7.25
C GLY A 189 -13.07 -9.21 6.19
N LEU A 190 -12.72 -9.40 4.91
CA LEU A 190 -13.26 -8.61 3.82
C LEU A 190 -14.77 -8.81 3.72
N ARG A 191 -15.50 -7.71 3.68
CA ARG A 191 -16.93 -7.68 3.36
C ARG A 191 -17.14 -6.67 2.24
N LEU A 192 -17.87 -7.07 1.20
CA LEU A 192 -18.26 -6.20 0.09
C LEU A 192 -19.77 -5.94 0.19
N THR A 193 -20.18 -4.74 -0.19
CA THR A 193 -21.60 -4.36 -0.17
C THR A 193 -22.05 -3.82 -1.52
N ALA A 194 -21.13 -3.26 -2.33
CA ALA A 194 -21.48 -2.44 -3.50
C ALA A 194 -21.22 -3.07 -4.89
N LEU A 195 -21.18 -4.39 -5.04
CA LEU A 195 -21.00 -5.05 -6.36
C LEU A 195 -22.32 -5.52 -7.00
N GLY A 196 -23.42 -4.78 -6.82
CA GLY A 196 -24.75 -5.22 -7.28
C GLY A 196 -25.29 -6.45 -6.53
N ALA A 197 -24.60 -6.89 -5.48
CA ALA A 197 -25.08 -7.90 -4.56
C ALA A 197 -26.18 -7.31 -3.68
N THR A 198 -27.33 -7.98 -3.62
CA THR A 198 -28.49 -7.55 -2.83
C THR A 198 -28.40 -7.94 -1.35
N GLY A 199 -27.27 -8.54 -0.93
CA GLY A 199 -27.03 -8.98 0.44
C GLY A 199 -25.59 -8.76 0.89
N GLU A 200 -25.38 -8.75 2.21
CA GLU A 200 -24.04 -8.68 2.81
C GLU A 200 -23.24 -9.94 2.49
N THR A 201 -22.01 -9.77 1.97
CA THR A 201 -21.12 -10.89 1.74
C THR A 201 -20.64 -11.47 3.09
N PRO A 202 -20.66 -12.79 3.29
CA PRO A 202 -19.91 -13.39 4.39
C PRO A 202 -18.44 -12.93 4.34
N PRO A 203 -17.78 -12.74 5.50
CA PRO A 203 -16.41 -12.30 5.52
C PRO A 203 -15.50 -13.33 4.82
N PHE A 204 -14.59 -12.85 3.97
CA PHE A 204 -13.62 -13.67 3.29
C PHE A 204 -12.20 -13.10 3.44
N GLN A 205 -11.20 -13.92 3.12
CA GLN A 205 -9.80 -13.50 3.10
C GLN A 205 -9.30 -13.47 1.66
N ALA A 206 -8.43 -12.50 1.37
CA ALA A 206 -7.74 -12.43 0.09
C ALA A 206 -6.24 -12.35 0.33
N VAL A 207 -5.46 -13.17 -0.36
CA VAL A 207 -4.00 -13.14 -0.34
C VAL A 207 -3.51 -13.12 -1.78
N ALA A 208 -2.63 -12.19 -2.13
CA ALA A 208 -2.01 -12.13 -3.44
C ALA A 208 -0.49 -11.96 -3.28
N ASN A 209 0.28 -12.72 -4.06
CA ASN A 209 1.72 -12.55 -4.21
C ASN A 209 2.03 -12.60 -5.70
N LEU A 210 2.67 -11.55 -6.20
CA LEU A 210 3.01 -11.42 -7.60
C LEU A 210 4.39 -10.77 -7.77
N THR A 211 5.09 -11.14 -8.83
CA THR A 211 6.37 -10.53 -9.21
C THR A 211 6.16 -9.81 -10.55
N VAL A 212 6.52 -8.54 -10.62
CA VAL A 212 6.55 -7.75 -11.85
C VAL A 212 7.98 -7.73 -12.35
N PHE A 213 8.20 -8.32 -13.53
CA PHE A 213 9.53 -8.37 -14.15
C PHE A 213 9.93 -6.99 -14.65
N ASP A 214 11.20 -6.62 -14.46
CA ASP A 214 11.72 -5.28 -14.74
C ASP A 214 10.92 -4.16 -14.03
N GLY A 215 10.26 -4.52 -12.91
CA GLY A 215 9.33 -3.65 -12.19
C GLY A 215 9.95 -2.32 -11.74
N VAL A 216 11.24 -2.28 -11.44
CA VAL A 216 11.94 -1.04 -11.07
C VAL A 216 11.98 -0.06 -12.25
N ALA A 217 12.29 -0.55 -13.45
CA ALA A 217 12.30 0.28 -14.66
C ALA A 217 10.90 0.81 -15.01
N LEU A 218 9.89 -0.04 -14.82
CA LEU A 218 8.48 0.30 -15.01
C LEU A 218 7.99 1.37 -14.02
N ALA A 219 8.40 1.28 -12.75
CA ALA A 219 7.98 2.22 -11.70
C ALA A 219 8.55 3.64 -11.91
N VAL A 220 9.75 3.75 -12.49
CA VAL A 220 10.44 5.03 -12.67
C VAL A 220 10.19 5.66 -14.05
N SER A 221 9.70 4.88 -15.02
CA SER A 221 9.40 5.35 -16.37
C SER A 221 7.97 4.96 -16.79
N PRO A 222 7.00 5.90 -16.74
CA PRO A 222 5.63 5.66 -17.21
C PRO A 222 5.57 5.20 -18.67
N GLU A 223 6.52 5.66 -19.50
CA GLU A 223 6.68 5.26 -20.89
C GLU A 223 7.00 3.78 -21.03
N ALA A 224 7.80 3.20 -20.13
CA ALA A 224 8.14 1.78 -20.17
C ALA A 224 6.91 0.89 -20.01
N ILE A 225 5.94 1.31 -19.18
CA ILE A 225 4.69 0.58 -19.00
C ILE A 225 3.85 0.57 -20.32
N SER A 226 4.03 1.57 -21.21
CA SER A 226 3.37 1.58 -22.54
C SER A 226 3.90 0.55 -23.54
N LEU A 227 5.08 -0.01 -23.28
CA LEU A 227 5.65 -1.07 -24.11
C LEU A 227 5.11 -2.47 -23.74
N GLY A 228 4.24 -2.54 -22.73
CA GLY A 228 3.80 -3.78 -22.12
C GLY A 228 4.77 -4.27 -21.04
N TYR A 229 4.31 -5.21 -20.24
CA TYR A 229 5.08 -5.75 -19.11
C TYR A 229 4.68 -7.19 -18.79
N LYS A 230 5.57 -7.89 -18.10
CA LYS A 230 5.36 -9.28 -17.69
C LYS A 230 5.26 -9.36 -16.18
N THR A 231 4.42 -10.28 -15.72
CA THR A 231 4.18 -10.55 -14.32
C THR A 231 4.05 -12.06 -14.10
N GLU A 232 4.41 -12.52 -12.92
CA GLU A 232 4.16 -13.88 -12.46
C GLU A 232 3.25 -13.82 -11.24
N ILE A 233 2.07 -14.41 -11.33
CA ILE A 233 1.18 -14.59 -10.17
C ILE A 233 1.67 -15.82 -9.42
N ARG A 234 2.41 -15.63 -8.32
CA ARG A 234 2.89 -16.74 -7.49
C ARG A 234 1.72 -17.42 -6.79
N THR A 235 0.83 -16.62 -6.23
CA THR A 235 -0.46 -17.08 -5.70
C THR A 235 -1.43 -15.92 -5.61
N MET A 236 -2.69 -16.15 -5.96
CA MET A 236 -3.82 -15.31 -5.60
C MET A 236 -4.90 -16.24 -5.04
N THR A 237 -5.19 -16.09 -3.77
CA THR A 237 -6.11 -16.96 -3.02
C THR A 237 -7.25 -16.14 -2.44
N LEU A 238 -8.47 -16.60 -2.67
CA LEU A 238 -9.69 -16.15 -2.00
C LEU A 238 -10.19 -17.28 -1.11
N SER A 239 -10.33 -17.04 0.19
CA SER A 239 -10.76 -18.04 1.17
C SER A 239 -12.09 -17.62 1.80
N PHE A 240 -13.10 -18.49 1.67
CA PHE A 240 -14.44 -18.28 2.19
C PHE A 240 -14.70 -19.25 3.35
N GLY A 241 -14.29 -18.88 4.56
CA GLY A 241 -14.30 -19.79 5.71
C GLY A 241 -13.11 -20.79 5.69
N PRO A 242 -13.20 -21.89 6.45
CA PRO A 242 -12.04 -22.76 6.71
C PRO A 242 -11.61 -23.63 5.52
N ASP A 243 -12.56 -24.08 4.69
CA ASP A 243 -12.30 -25.15 3.72
C ASP A 243 -12.56 -24.76 2.25
N ALA A 244 -13.18 -23.60 2.01
CA ALA A 244 -13.56 -23.15 0.67
C ALA A 244 -12.54 -22.13 0.16
N GLU A 245 -11.84 -22.47 -0.92
CA GLU A 245 -10.73 -21.67 -1.42
C GLU A 245 -10.70 -21.67 -2.95
N ILE A 246 -10.54 -20.49 -3.53
CA ILE A 246 -10.18 -20.32 -4.94
C ILE A 246 -8.74 -19.85 -4.98
N SER A 247 -7.86 -20.56 -5.68
CA SER A 247 -6.49 -20.13 -5.91
C SER A 247 -6.13 -20.05 -7.38
N LEU A 248 -5.29 -19.09 -7.72
CA LEU A 248 -4.85 -18.77 -9.08
C LEU A 248 -3.33 -18.55 -9.08
N SER A 249 -2.65 -19.14 -10.06
CA SER A 249 -1.21 -18.93 -10.26
C SER A 249 -0.79 -19.08 -11.71
N GLY A 250 0.32 -18.43 -12.08
CA GLY A 250 0.95 -18.54 -13.40
C GLY A 250 1.32 -17.19 -14.03
N PRO A 251 1.89 -17.23 -15.23
CA PRO A 251 2.35 -16.04 -15.94
C PRO A 251 1.20 -15.22 -16.51
N LEU A 252 1.36 -13.91 -16.42
CA LEU A 252 0.48 -12.90 -17.02
C LEU A 252 1.33 -11.83 -17.69
N ALA A 253 0.98 -11.46 -18.91
CA ALA A 253 1.59 -10.36 -19.64
C ALA A 253 0.51 -9.33 -20.02
N VAL A 254 0.92 -8.07 -20.06
CA VAL A 254 0.11 -6.97 -20.58
C VAL A 254 0.81 -6.46 -21.81
N ASP A 255 0.07 -6.38 -22.92
CA ASP A 255 0.62 -5.90 -24.19
C ASP A 255 0.58 -4.36 -24.28
N PRO A 256 1.16 -3.75 -25.33
CA PRO A 256 1.13 -2.30 -25.52
C PRO A 256 -0.27 -1.69 -25.65
N SER A 257 -1.28 -2.48 -26.02
CA SER A 257 -2.68 -2.04 -26.06
C SER A 257 -3.39 -2.14 -24.70
N GLY A 258 -2.67 -2.54 -23.64
CA GLY A 258 -3.22 -2.72 -22.31
C GLY A 258 -4.04 -3.99 -22.15
N LEU A 259 -4.06 -4.88 -23.15
CA LEU A 259 -4.78 -6.14 -23.10
C LEU A 259 -3.94 -7.21 -22.42
N ILE A 260 -4.63 -8.07 -21.67
CA ILE A 260 -4.01 -9.12 -20.88
C ILE A 260 -3.90 -10.42 -21.70
N ASP A 261 -2.73 -11.05 -21.68
CA ASP A 261 -2.48 -12.40 -22.14
C ASP A 261 -1.95 -13.23 -20.95
N ALA A 262 -2.64 -14.29 -20.55
CA ALA A 262 -2.27 -15.09 -19.37
C ALA A 262 -2.53 -16.59 -19.55
N LYS A 263 -1.70 -17.41 -18.92
CA LYS A 263 -1.88 -18.87 -18.82
C LYS A 263 -1.84 -19.26 -17.36
N LEU A 264 -3.01 -19.34 -16.75
CA LEU A 264 -3.16 -19.48 -15.31
C LEU A 264 -3.72 -20.84 -14.94
N THR A 265 -3.35 -21.35 -13.78
CA THR A 265 -3.95 -22.52 -13.15
C THR A 265 -4.93 -22.03 -12.10
N LEU A 266 -6.22 -22.33 -12.28
CA LEU A 266 -7.27 -22.04 -11.31
C LEU A 266 -7.59 -23.32 -10.53
N THR A 267 -7.53 -23.28 -9.21
CA THR A 267 -7.92 -24.40 -8.34
C THR A 267 -9.06 -23.97 -7.44
N ALA A 268 -10.11 -24.80 -7.36
CA ALA A 268 -11.27 -24.53 -6.53
C ALA A 268 -11.44 -25.64 -5.49
N ARG A 269 -11.07 -25.39 -4.24
CA ARG A 269 -11.29 -26.31 -3.11
C ARG A 269 -12.69 -26.12 -2.57
N ARG A 270 -13.44 -27.23 -2.43
CA ARG A 270 -14.87 -27.23 -2.04
C ARG A 270 -15.74 -26.34 -2.95
N PRO A 271 -15.89 -26.70 -4.25
CA PRO A 271 -16.74 -25.95 -5.18
C PRO A 271 -18.15 -25.69 -4.65
N ASP A 272 -18.75 -26.64 -3.91
CA ASP A 272 -20.06 -26.50 -3.28
C ASP A 272 -20.14 -25.33 -2.30
N ALA A 273 -19.10 -25.15 -1.49
CA ALA A 273 -19.04 -24.10 -0.49
C ALA A 273 -18.80 -22.74 -1.15
N ILE A 274 -17.94 -22.69 -2.17
CA ILE A 274 -17.74 -21.51 -3.01
C ILE A 274 -19.06 -21.08 -3.67
N ALA A 275 -19.79 -22.03 -4.26
CA ALA A 275 -21.06 -21.77 -4.92
C ALA A 275 -22.11 -21.17 -3.99
N ARG A 276 -22.21 -21.65 -2.73
CA ARG A 276 -23.12 -21.05 -1.74
C ARG A 276 -22.81 -19.57 -1.50
N VAL A 277 -21.54 -19.18 -1.48
CA VAL A 277 -21.16 -17.78 -1.34
C VAL A 277 -21.52 -17.01 -2.61
N LEU A 278 -21.08 -17.50 -3.77
CA LEU A 278 -21.32 -16.81 -5.05
C LEU A 278 -22.82 -16.65 -5.37
N THR A 279 -23.66 -17.61 -5.03
CA THR A 279 -25.12 -17.52 -5.22
C THR A 279 -25.81 -16.54 -4.26
N ALA A 280 -25.19 -16.22 -3.12
CA ALA A 280 -25.63 -15.13 -2.25
C ALA A 280 -25.23 -13.75 -2.83
N LEU A 281 -24.07 -13.67 -3.51
CA LEU A 281 -23.59 -12.46 -4.16
C LEU A 281 -24.31 -12.14 -5.47
N PHE A 282 -24.55 -13.18 -6.27
CA PHE A 282 -25.10 -13.08 -7.61
C PHE A 282 -26.35 -13.95 -7.72
N PRO A 283 -27.46 -13.57 -7.04
CA PRO A 283 -28.67 -14.39 -7.00
C PRO A 283 -29.28 -14.62 -8.39
N ASP A 284 -29.09 -13.67 -9.31
CA ASP A 284 -29.59 -13.75 -10.69
C ASP A 284 -28.88 -14.84 -11.52
N GLN A 285 -27.65 -15.22 -11.13
CA GLN A 285 -26.81 -16.22 -11.79
C GLN A 285 -26.81 -17.56 -11.05
N ARG A 286 -27.77 -17.77 -10.14
CA ARG A 286 -27.79 -18.91 -9.23
C ARG A 286 -27.71 -20.25 -9.97
N ARG A 287 -28.49 -20.40 -11.04
CA ARG A 287 -28.56 -21.66 -11.81
C ARG A 287 -27.22 -21.98 -12.46
N GLU A 288 -26.59 -20.99 -13.07
CA GLU A 288 -25.30 -21.10 -13.75
C GLU A 288 -24.19 -21.48 -12.75
N ILE A 289 -24.18 -20.83 -11.58
CA ILE A 289 -23.21 -21.10 -10.51
C ILE A 289 -23.38 -22.53 -9.96
N GLU A 290 -24.61 -22.97 -9.69
CA GLU A 290 -24.91 -24.32 -9.19
C GLU A 290 -24.53 -25.40 -10.21
N MET A 291 -24.82 -25.17 -11.50
CA MET A 291 -24.41 -26.08 -12.58
C MET A 291 -22.89 -26.18 -12.69
N ALA A 292 -22.19 -25.04 -12.70
CA ALA A 292 -20.73 -25.00 -12.76
C ALA A 292 -20.10 -25.72 -11.55
N SER A 293 -20.60 -25.45 -10.35
CA SER A 293 -20.17 -26.13 -9.12
C SER A 293 -20.37 -27.64 -9.20
N SER A 294 -21.51 -28.08 -9.71
CA SER A 294 -21.81 -29.52 -9.85
C SER A 294 -20.85 -30.20 -10.81
N GLY A 295 -20.55 -29.57 -11.95
CA GLY A 295 -19.54 -30.05 -12.90
C GLY A 295 -18.14 -30.12 -12.29
N LEU A 296 -17.74 -29.10 -11.52
CA LEU A 296 -16.46 -29.07 -10.82
C LEU A 296 -16.34 -30.19 -9.77
N MET A 297 -17.41 -30.45 -9.00
CA MET A 297 -17.41 -31.53 -8.02
C MET A 297 -17.22 -32.93 -8.64
N MET A 298 -17.66 -33.13 -9.89
CA MET A 298 -17.41 -34.40 -10.61
C MET A 298 -15.92 -34.64 -10.89
N LEU A 299 -15.11 -33.58 -10.92
CA LEU A 299 -13.66 -33.66 -11.10
C LEU A 299 -12.91 -33.87 -9.77
N GLY A 300 -13.61 -33.78 -8.63
CA GLY A 300 -13.07 -33.97 -7.29
C GLY A 300 -13.34 -32.79 -6.34
N ASN A 301 -12.74 -32.84 -5.15
CA ASN A 301 -12.94 -31.82 -4.10
C ASN A 301 -12.02 -30.59 -4.25
N ALA A 302 -11.01 -30.65 -5.10
CA ALA A 302 -10.08 -29.57 -5.40
C ALA A 302 -9.63 -29.60 -6.88
N PRO A 303 -10.56 -29.51 -7.85
CA PRO A 303 -10.22 -29.50 -9.27
C PRO A 303 -9.32 -28.31 -9.62
N SER A 304 -8.33 -28.58 -10.47
CA SER A 304 -7.48 -27.58 -11.10
C SER A 304 -7.77 -27.52 -12.60
N LEU A 305 -8.03 -26.33 -13.12
CA LEU A 305 -8.37 -26.09 -14.52
C LEU A 305 -7.46 -25.01 -15.12
N PRO A 306 -7.09 -25.15 -16.41
CA PRO A 306 -6.37 -24.10 -17.11
C PRO A 306 -7.32 -22.94 -17.44
N LEU A 307 -7.02 -21.76 -16.91
CA LEU A 307 -7.62 -20.49 -17.29
C LEU A 307 -6.69 -19.79 -18.27
N THR A 308 -7.16 -19.56 -19.49
CA THR A 308 -6.41 -18.81 -20.50
C THR A 308 -7.06 -17.46 -20.69
N ILE A 309 -6.25 -16.40 -20.72
CA ILE A 309 -6.68 -15.08 -21.13
C ILE A 309 -5.91 -14.77 -22.41
N SER A 310 -6.62 -14.47 -23.50
CA SER A 310 -6.00 -14.06 -24.76
C SER A 310 -6.60 -12.75 -25.23
N LYS A 311 -5.78 -11.70 -25.31
CA LYS A 311 -6.21 -10.34 -25.66
C LYS A 311 -7.43 -9.87 -24.85
N GLY A 312 -7.39 -10.10 -23.54
CA GLY A 312 -8.49 -9.78 -22.61
C GLY A 312 -9.61 -10.81 -22.55
N ARG A 313 -9.74 -11.74 -23.51
CA ARG A 313 -10.79 -12.76 -23.47
C ARG A 313 -10.41 -13.91 -22.54
N ALA A 314 -11.15 -14.09 -21.45
CA ALA A 314 -10.94 -15.16 -20.48
C ALA A 314 -11.73 -16.42 -20.83
N SER A 315 -11.07 -17.57 -20.79
CA SER A 315 -11.70 -18.88 -21.05
C SER A 315 -11.13 -19.99 -20.17
N ILE A 316 -11.99 -20.94 -19.81
CA ILE A 316 -11.61 -22.21 -19.18
C ILE A 316 -11.98 -23.33 -20.15
N ALA A 317 -10.97 -24.07 -20.61
CA ALA A 317 -11.13 -25.07 -21.67
C ALA A 317 -11.85 -24.48 -22.91
N PHE A 318 -13.11 -24.86 -23.15
CA PHE A 318 -13.92 -24.40 -24.27
C PHE A 318 -14.99 -23.36 -23.87
N ILE A 319 -15.06 -22.97 -22.60
CA ILE A 319 -16.06 -22.04 -22.06
C ILE A 319 -15.46 -20.65 -21.98
N THR A 320 -16.08 -19.67 -22.65
CA THR A 320 -15.71 -18.26 -22.52
C THR A 320 -16.37 -17.69 -21.27
N LEU A 321 -15.57 -17.10 -20.38
CA LEU A 321 -16.05 -16.50 -19.12
C LEU A 321 -16.46 -15.04 -19.31
N GLY A 322 -15.78 -14.34 -20.22
CA GLY A 322 -16.02 -12.92 -20.50
C GLY A 322 -14.78 -12.23 -21.08
N ASP A 323 -14.92 -10.95 -21.33
CA ASP A 323 -13.83 -10.09 -21.81
C ASP A 323 -13.40 -9.14 -20.67
N ILE A 324 -12.10 -9.02 -20.47
CA ILE A 324 -11.46 -8.09 -19.54
C ILE A 324 -11.10 -6.84 -20.34
N PRO A 325 -11.59 -5.64 -19.93
CA PRO A 325 -11.26 -4.41 -20.62
C PRO A 325 -9.75 -4.13 -20.54
N PRO A 326 -9.20 -3.36 -21.49
CA PRO A 326 -7.80 -2.96 -21.42
C PRO A 326 -7.54 -2.18 -20.12
N LEU A 327 -6.37 -2.38 -19.53
CA LEU A 327 -5.96 -1.67 -18.31
C LEU A 327 -5.75 -0.17 -18.53
N ARG A 328 -5.90 0.30 -19.77
CA ARG A 328 -5.79 1.69 -20.19
C ARG A 328 -6.89 1.99 -21.20
N PRO A 329 -7.55 3.15 -21.10
CA PRO A 329 -8.51 3.61 -22.10
C PRO A 329 -7.85 3.95 -23.44
#